data_AF-A0A2G4YM44-F1
#
_entry.id   AF-A0A2G4YM44-F1
#
_cell.length_a   1.000
_cell.length_b   1.000
_cell.length_c   1.000
_cell.angle_alpha   90.00
_cell.angle_beta   90.00
_cell.angle_gamma   90.00
#
_symmetry.space_group_name_H-M   'P 1'
#
loop_
_entity.id
_entity.type
_entity.pdbx_description
1 polymer ?
#
loop_
_entity_poly.entity_id
_entity_poly.type
_entity_poly.pdbx_seq_one_letter_code
_entity_poly.pdbx_strand_id
1 'polypeptide(L)'
;MRTPVTEETFHNKKILILDDDRYMAGILRSILEIFNIGHISLTASTDEAIKSLQNRTFDCVFVDNLISADNGMNLVEYVRKSQDDQKRKIPIILCTAFTGLRSILTARDTGVTEVLAKPISPEQVMSKLGNALFNPRPFIFCDVYTGPDRRRRINRDGDVKEKRRTEEVILEDTEKPPLPPQETTP
;
A
#
# COMPACT_ATOMS: atom_id res chain seq x y z
N MET A 1 21.18 14.08 9.80
CA MET A 1 21.70 12.89 10.54
C MET A 1 20.63 11.80 10.45
N ARG A 2 20.97 10.59 10.02
CA ARG A 2 20.05 9.43 10.12
C ARG A 2 20.13 8.94 11.56
N THR A 3 19.01 8.94 12.28
CA THR A 3 18.93 8.33 13.60
C THR A 3 19.17 6.83 13.45
N PRO A 4 20.10 6.21 14.20
CA PRO A 4 20.25 4.76 14.18
C PRO A 4 18.93 4.14 14.66
N VAL A 5 18.32 3.32 13.80
CA VAL A 5 17.12 2.55 14.16
C VAL A 5 17.59 1.41 15.06
N THR A 6 17.34 1.52 16.36
CA THR A 6 17.56 0.46 17.35
C THR A 6 16.28 -0.33 17.58
N GLU A 7 16.37 -1.54 18.12
CA GLU A 7 15.19 -2.37 18.46
C GLU A 7 14.24 -1.66 19.44
N GLU A 8 14.77 -0.85 20.37
CA GLU A 8 13.97 -0.02 21.28
C GLU A 8 13.11 1.03 20.56
N THR A 9 13.52 1.46 19.35
CA THR A 9 12.81 2.51 18.59
C THR A 9 11.42 2.05 18.15
N PHE A 10 11.21 0.74 18.02
CA PHE A 10 9.94 0.15 17.58
C PHE A 10 8.97 -0.12 18.74
N HIS A 11 9.43 -0.14 19.99
CA HIS A 11 8.65 -0.63 21.13
C HIS A 11 7.33 0.11 21.34
N ASN A 12 7.37 1.43 21.26
CA ASN A 12 6.21 2.30 21.47
C ASN A 12 5.33 2.46 20.22
N LYS A 13 5.63 1.75 19.12
CA LYS A 13 4.89 1.90 17.86
C LYS A 13 3.58 1.11 17.90
N LYS A 14 2.50 1.80 17.49
CA LYS A 14 1.15 1.25 17.39
C LYS A 14 0.87 0.84 15.96
N ILE A 15 0.73 -0.46 15.74
CA ILE A 15 0.52 -1.04 14.42
C ILE A 15 -0.91 -1.58 14.32
N LEU A 16 -1.59 -1.25 13.23
CA LEU A 16 -2.86 -1.87 12.84
C LEU A 16 -2.60 -2.86 11.71
N ILE A 17 -3.19 -4.04 11.78
CA ILE A 17 -3.17 -5.05 10.71
C ILE A 17 -4.62 -5.32 10.30
N LEU A 18 -4.89 -5.16 9.01
CA LEU A 18 -6.12 -5.56 8.37
C LEU A 18 -5.83 -6.76 7.44
N ASP A 19 -6.25 -7.94 7.85
CA ASP A 19 -6.14 -9.20 7.10
C ASP A 19 -7.21 -10.17 7.65
N ASP A 20 -8.09 -10.70 6.81
CA ASP A 20 -9.15 -11.64 7.21
C ASP A 20 -8.63 -13.08 7.40
N ASP A 21 -7.50 -13.40 6.80
CA ASP A 21 -6.78 -14.64 7.10
C ASP A 21 -6.06 -14.49 8.45
N ARG A 22 -6.73 -15.01 9.50
CA ARG A 22 -6.21 -15.00 10.87
C ARG A 22 -4.83 -15.67 11.00
N TYR A 23 -4.53 -16.66 10.15
CA TYR A 23 -3.24 -17.33 10.18
C TYR A 23 -2.15 -16.41 9.61
N MET A 24 -2.39 -15.77 8.46
CA MET A 24 -1.46 -14.77 7.90
C MET A 24 -1.29 -13.55 8.81
N ALA A 25 -2.39 -13.03 9.36
CA ALA A 25 -2.37 -11.95 10.35
C ALA A 25 -1.55 -12.33 11.58
N GLY A 26 -1.68 -13.58 12.05
CA GLY A 26 -0.90 -14.15 13.15
C GLY A 26 0.59 -14.19 12.86
N ILE A 27 1.00 -14.66 11.67
CA ILE A 27 2.41 -14.68 11.24
C ILE A 27 2.98 -13.25 11.24
N LEU A 28 2.28 -12.30 10.63
CA LEU A 28 2.73 -10.91 10.57
C LEU A 28 2.85 -10.32 11.98
N ARG A 29 1.88 -10.58 12.86
CA ARG A 29 1.95 -10.18 14.26
C ARG A 29 3.17 -10.77 14.97
N SER A 30 3.42 -12.08 14.85
CA SER A 30 4.57 -12.73 15.47
C SER A 30 5.89 -12.15 14.99
N ILE A 31 6.00 -11.82 13.69
CA ILE A 31 7.17 -11.11 13.17
C ILE A 31 7.35 -9.77 13.89
N LEU A 32 6.32 -8.93 13.97
CA LEU A 32 6.42 -7.63 14.63
C LEU A 32 6.75 -7.74 16.12
N GLU A 33 6.20 -8.73 16.82
CA GLU A 33 6.49 -9.01 18.23
C GLU A 33 7.96 -9.42 18.46
N ILE A 34 8.55 -10.23 17.55
CA ILE A 34 9.98 -10.58 17.59
C ILE A 34 10.87 -9.33 17.53
N PHE A 35 10.44 -8.32 16.79
CA PHE A 35 11.13 -7.02 16.72
C PHE A 35 10.64 -6.01 17.78
N ASN A 36 10.10 -6.52 18.89
CA ASN A 36 9.76 -5.80 20.11
C ASN A 36 8.64 -4.74 19.96
N ILE A 37 7.80 -4.82 18.94
CA ILE A 37 6.63 -3.92 18.78
C ILE A 37 5.54 -4.34 19.76
N GLY A 38 5.28 -3.50 20.78
CA GLY A 38 4.39 -3.85 21.89
C GLY A 38 2.90 -3.59 21.66
N HIS A 39 2.52 -2.85 20.61
CA HIS A 39 1.13 -2.41 20.40
C HIS A 39 0.62 -2.80 19.02
N ILE A 40 0.06 -3.99 18.88
CA ILE A 40 -0.46 -4.51 17.61
C ILE A 40 -1.97 -4.76 17.74
N SER A 41 -2.76 -4.21 16.83
CA SER A 41 -4.20 -4.46 16.72
C SER A 41 -4.48 -5.23 15.43
N LEU A 42 -5.24 -6.32 15.52
CA LEU A 42 -5.70 -7.11 14.38
C LEU A 42 -7.16 -6.80 14.08
N THR A 43 -7.50 -6.67 12.81
CA THR A 43 -8.87 -6.46 12.30
C THR A 43 -9.08 -7.35 11.09
N ALA A 44 -10.28 -7.91 10.95
CA ALA A 44 -10.61 -8.84 9.87
C ALA A 44 -11.51 -8.22 8.79
N SER A 45 -11.93 -6.96 8.95
CA SER A 45 -12.75 -6.24 7.98
C SER A 45 -12.38 -4.76 7.91
N THR A 46 -12.68 -4.13 6.78
CA THR A 46 -12.43 -2.70 6.57
C THR A 46 -13.17 -1.84 7.60
N ASP A 47 -14.41 -2.19 7.94
CA ASP A 47 -15.21 -1.49 8.95
C ASP A 47 -14.60 -1.54 10.35
N GLU A 48 -14.07 -2.70 10.77
CA GLU A 48 -13.35 -2.83 12.04
C GLU A 48 -12.08 -1.98 12.08
N ALA A 49 -11.34 -1.94 10.96
CA ALA A 49 -10.15 -1.13 10.81
C ALA A 49 -10.48 0.37 10.87
N ILE A 50 -11.54 0.81 10.19
CA ILE A 50 -12.03 2.19 10.21
C ILE A 50 -12.44 2.59 11.64
N LYS A 51 -13.26 1.76 12.32
CA LYS A 51 -13.66 2.00 13.72
C LYS A 51 -12.44 2.08 14.63
N SER A 52 -11.43 1.25 14.41
CA SER A 52 -10.17 1.31 15.15
C SER A 52 -9.42 2.63 14.93
N LEU A 53 -9.31 3.09 13.68
CA LEU A 53 -8.68 4.38 13.31
C LEU A 53 -9.47 5.61 13.79
N GLN A 54 -10.77 5.47 14.03
CA GLN A 54 -11.59 6.52 14.64
C GLN A 54 -11.28 6.68 16.13
N ASN A 55 -11.16 5.55 16.83
CA ASN A 55 -11.05 5.50 18.30
C ASN A 55 -9.61 5.52 18.82
N ARG A 56 -8.62 5.19 17.98
CA ARG A 56 -7.21 5.04 18.37
C ARG A 56 -6.29 5.67 17.34
N THR A 57 -5.07 5.95 17.76
CA THR A 57 -3.98 6.38 16.87
C THR A 57 -3.06 5.21 16.54
N PHE A 58 -2.54 5.21 15.32
CA PHE A 58 -1.59 4.21 14.83
C PHE A 58 -0.42 4.90 14.13
N ASP A 59 0.78 4.34 14.29
CA ASP A 59 2.00 4.79 13.62
C ASP A 59 2.15 4.18 12.23
N CYS A 60 1.53 3.03 11.96
CA CYS A 60 1.54 2.36 10.67
C CYS A 60 0.36 1.38 10.54
N VAL A 61 -0.11 1.17 9.32
CA VAL A 61 -1.14 0.17 9.00
C VAL A 61 -0.59 -0.82 7.98
N PHE A 62 -0.74 -2.11 8.25
CA PHE A 62 -0.62 -3.16 7.24
C PHE A 62 -2.01 -3.53 6.73
N VAL A 63 -2.16 -3.64 5.42
CA VAL A 63 -3.44 -3.91 4.77
C VAL A 63 -3.26 -5.03 3.77
N ASP A 64 -4.07 -6.09 3.85
CA ASP A 64 -4.20 -7.03 2.73
C ASP A 64 -5.01 -6.39 1.59
N ASN A 65 -4.55 -6.59 0.36
CA ASN A 65 -5.22 -6.10 -0.84
C ASN A 65 -6.56 -6.81 -1.08
N LEU A 66 -6.63 -8.12 -0.80
CA LEU A 66 -7.84 -8.91 -0.96
C LEU A 66 -8.31 -9.37 0.40
N ILE A 67 -9.50 -8.91 0.78
CA ILE A 67 -10.19 -9.34 1.99
C ILE A 67 -11.50 -9.95 1.48
N SER A 68 -11.88 -11.12 1.95
CA SER A 68 -12.94 -11.97 1.36
C SER A 68 -14.25 -11.24 0.98
N ALA A 69 -14.63 -10.18 1.70
CA ALA A 69 -15.83 -9.40 1.45
C ALA A 69 -15.58 -7.94 0.97
N ASP A 70 -14.32 -7.46 1.00
CA ASP A 70 -13.99 -6.04 0.79
C ASP A 70 -12.67 -5.84 0.06
N ASN A 71 -12.56 -4.70 -0.61
CA ASN A 71 -11.28 -4.24 -1.13
C ASN A 71 -10.53 -3.49 -0.02
N GLY A 72 -9.38 -4.00 0.45
CA GLY A 72 -8.56 -3.32 1.47
C GLY A 72 -8.13 -1.90 1.04
N MET A 73 -8.16 -1.60 -0.25
CA MET A 73 -7.94 -0.26 -0.79
C MET A 73 -8.97 0.77 -0.32
N ASN A 74 -10.17 0.35 0.10
CA ASN A 74 -11.18 1.22 0.71
C ASN A 74 -10.67 1.86 2.01
N LEU A 75 -9.91 1.11 2.81
CA LEU A 75 -9.26 1.64 4.01
C LEU A 75 -8.22 2.72 3.65
N VAL A 76 -7.44 2.48 2.59
CA VAL A 76 -6.42 3.43 2.12
C VAL A 76 -7.08 4.74 1.70
N GLU A 77 -8.14 4.66 0.91
CA GLU A 77 -8.91 5.83 0.49
C GLU A 77 -9.52 6.58 1.67
N TYR A 78 -10.12 5.86 2.64
CA TYR A 78 -10.64 6.45 3.87
C TYR A 78 -9.56 7.23 4.63
N VAL A 79 -8.38 6.63 4.83
CA VAL A 79 -7.25 7.27 5.52
C VAL A 79 -6.80 8.52 4.75
N ARG A 80 -6.61 8.43 3.44
CA ARG A 80 -6.14 9.55 2.61
C ARG A 80 -7.17 10.68 2.45
N LYS A 81 -8.47 10.40 2.62
CA LYS A 81 -9.55 11.42 2.63
C LYS A 81 -9.84 12.00 4.02
N SER A 82 -9.23 11.48 5.08
CA SER A 82 -9.44 11.97 6.44
C SER A 82 -9.14 13.47 6.56
N GLN A 83 -9.95 14.25 7.28
CA GLN A 83 -9.68 15.67 7.57
C GLN A 83 -8.61 15.88 8.65
N ASP A 84 -8.23 14.81 9.35
CA ASP A 84 -7.14 14.80 10.31
C ASP A 84 -5.81 14.58 9.59
N ASP A 85 -4.96 15.61 9.59
CA ASP A 85 -3.65 15.60 8.95
C ASP A 85 -2.73 14.48 9.45
N GLN A 86 -2.81 14.12 10.73
CA GLN A 86 -1.99 13.04 11.30
C GLN A 86 -2.48 11.70 10.74
N LYS A 87 -3.80 11.46 10.75
CA LYS A 87 -4.38 10.23 10.17
C LYS A 87 -4.07 10.12 8.69
N ARG A 88 -4.26 11.20 7.94
CA ARG A 88 -4.00 11.26 6.50
C ARG A 88 -2.57 10.88 6.13
N LYS A 89 -1.61 11.17 7.01
CA LYS A 89 -0.18 10.88 6.85
C LYS A 89 0.27 9.52 7.39
N ILE A 90 -0.63 8.73 8.00
CA ILE A 90 -0.27 7.41 8.51
C ILE A 90 0.32 6.56 7.37
N PRO A 91 1.53 6.01 7.54
CA PRO A 91 2.10 5.07 6.60
C PRO A 91 1.24 3.82 6.44
N ILE A 92 1.00 3.43 5.19
CA ILE A 92 0.24 2.21 4.86
C ILE A 92 1.14 1.27 4.06
N ILE A 93 1.29 0.04 4.53
CA ILE A 93 2.04 -1.03 3.87
C ILE A 93 1.03 -2.02 3.31
N LEU A 94 0.96 -2.10 1.99
CA LEU A 94 0.08 -3.05 1.30
C LEU A 94 0.75 -4.42 1.25
N CYS A 95 0.10 -5.44 1.80
CA CYS A 95 0.44 -6.85 1.62
C CYS A 95 -0.35 -7.39 0.43
N THR A 96 0.31 -7.99 -0.56
CA THR A 96 -0.39 -8.49 -1.75
C THR A 96 0.29 -9.71 -2.36
N ALA A 97 -0.51 -10.63 -2.90
CA ALA A 97 -0.03 -11.73 -3.74
C ALA A 97 0.28 -11.28 -5.19
N PHE A 98 -0.24 -10.12 -5.62
CA PHE A 98 -0.07 -9.62 -6.99
C PHE A 98 1.08 -8.62 -7.08
N THR A 99 2.20 -9.07 -7.65
CA THR A 99 3.42 -8.28 -7.79
C THR A 99 3.66 -7.73 -9.21
N GLY A 100 2.67 -7.87 -10.09
CA GLY A 100 2.73 -7.30 -11.44
C GLY A 100 2.93 -5.78 -11.39
N LEU A 101 3.75 -5.25 -12.30
CA LEU A 101 4.10 -3.81 -12.34
C LEU A 101 2.86 -2.91 -12.34
N ARG A 102 1.82 -3.27 -13.10
CA ARG A 102 0.56 -2.52 -13.15
C ARG A 102 -0.12 -2.49 -11.78
N SER A 103 -0.26 -3.63 -11.10
CA SER A 103 -0.87 -3.71 -9.77
C SER A 103 -0.11 -2.89 -8.73
N ILE A 104 1.23 -2.90 -8.78
CA ILE A 104 2.08 -2.08 -7.90
C ILE A 104 1.88 -0.59 -8.17
N LEU A 105 1.80 -0.19 -9.44
CA LEU A 105 1.59 1.22 -9.81
C LEU A 105 0.21 1.70 -9.37
N THR A 106 -0.85 0.92 -9.63
CA THR A 106 -2.21 1.24 -9.17
C THR A 106 -2.27 1.36 -7.65
N ALA A 107 -1.64 0.44 -6.90
CA ALA A 107 -1.56 0.53 -5.45
C ALA A 107 -0.83 1.79 -4.97
N ARG A 108 0.24 2.22 -5.65
CA ARG A 108 0.94 3.47 -5.31
C ARG A 108 0.09 4.72 -5.59
N ASP A 109 -0.73 4.67 -6.63
CA ASP A 109 -1.59 5.78 -7.02
C ASP A 109 -2.76 6.01 -6.06
N THR A 110 -3.16 5.01 -5.27
CA THR A 110 -4.12 5.21 -4.16
C THR A 110 -3.48 5.80 -2.90
N GLY A 111 -2.15 5.92 -2.86
CA GLY A 111 -1.43 6.55 -1.76
C GLY A 111 -0.84 5.58 -0.73
N VAL A 112 -0.63 4.30 -1.07
CA VAL A 112 0.14 3.39 -0.18
C VAL A 112 1.59 3.85 -0.04
N THR A 113 2.19 3.57 1.11
CA THR A 113 3.56 3.96 1.44
C THR A 113 4.58 2.96 0.95
N GLU A 114 4.36 1.68 1.22
CA GLU A 114 5.18 0.58 0.72
C GLU A 114 4.30 -0.58 0.27
N VAL A 115 4.88 -1.45 -0.55
CA VAL A 115 4.24 -2.70 -0.99
C VAL A 115 5.12 -3.86 -0.54
N LEU A 116 4.48 -4.86 0.04
CA LEU A 116 5.07 -6.09 0.52
C LEU A 116 4.41 -7.25 -0.23
N ALA A 117 5.23 -8.03 -0.93
CA ALA A 117 4.77 -9.21 -1.65
C ALA A 117 4.59 -10.37 -0.67
N LYS A 118 3.47 -11.09 -0.76
CA LYS A 118 3.30 -12.40 -0.12
C LYS A 118 4.06 -13.46 -0.95
N PRO A 119 4.77 -14.43 -0.34
CA PRO A 119 4.84 -14.74 1.09
C PRO A 119 5.68 -13.74 1.88
N ILE A 120 5.24 -13.45 3.11
CA ILE A 120 5.84 -12.43 3.97
C ILE A 120 7.11 -12.97 4.63
N SER A 121 8.23 -12.27 4.48
CA SER A 121 9.46 -12.56 5.24
C SER A 121 9.72 -11.51 6.33
N PRO A 122 10.30 -11.90 7.49
CA PRO A 122 10.62 -10.97 8.58
C PRO A 122 11.51 -9.80 8.12
N GLU A 123 12.52 -10.07 7.30
CA GLU A 123 13.44 -9.07 6.76
C GLU A 123 12.70 -8.02 5.91
N GLN A 124 11.80 -8.45 5.03
CA GLN A 124 11.01 -7.54 4.20
C GLN A 124 10.08 -6.70 5.06
N VAL A 125 9.38 -7.29 6.05
CA VAL A 125 8.49 -6.55 6.96
C VAL A 125 9.25 -5.43 7.65
N MET A 126 10.39 -5.75 8.27
CA MET A 126 11.15 -4.76 9.03
C MET A 126 11.81 -3.72 8.15
N SER A 127 12.31 -4.11 6.98
CA SER A 127 12.84 -3.17 6.00
C SER A 127 11.75 -2.18 5.53
N LYS A 128 10.55 -2.66 5.19
CA LYS A 128 9.44 -1.78 4.77
C LYS A 128 8.93 -0.91 5.90
N LEU A 129 8.76 -1.47 7.10
CA LEU A 129 8.30 -0.74 8.27
C LEU A 129 9.28 0.33 8.71
N GLY A 130 10.57 -0.01 8.81
CA GLY A 130 11.62 0.94 9.15
C GLY A 130 11.74 2.08 8.13
N ASN A 131 11.64 1.77 6.84
CA ASN A 131 11.60 2.81 5.80
C ASN A 131 10.36 3.70 5.92
N ALA A 132 9.18 3.12 6.15
CA ALA A 132 7.93 3.85 6.27
C ALA A 132 7.90 4.78 7.49
N LEU A 133 8.44 4.35 8.64
CA LEU A 133 8.41 5.09 9.90
C LEU A 133 9.55 6.11 10.04
N PHE A 134 10.77 5.75 9.64
CA PHE A 134 11.98 6.53 9.96
C PHE A 134 12.61 7.22 8.75
N ASN A 135 12.22 6.83 7.54
CA ASN A 135 12.63 7.50 6.31
C ASN A 135 11.39 7.94 5.49
N PRO A 136 10.42 8.65 6.09
CA PRO A 136 9.16 8.96 5.41
C PRO A 136 9.40 9.82 4.18
N ARG A 137 8.72 9.48 3.08
CA ARG A 137 8.67 10.32 1.88
C ARG A 137 7.86 11.58 2.18
N PRO A 138 8.17 12.74 1.56
CA PRO A 138 7.28 13.89 1.61
C PRO A 138 5.87 13.50 1.17
N PHE A 139 4.86 13.90 1.92
CA PHE A 139 3.47 13.73 1.51
C PHE A 139 3.06 14.86 0.57
N ILE A 140 2.40 14.49 -0.52
CA ILE A 140 1.82 15.41 -1.49
C ILE A 140 0.30 15.45 -1.24
N PHE A 141 -0.23 16.67 -1.20
CA PHE A 141 -1.66 16.94 -1.08
C PHE A 141 -2.08 17.79 -2.27
N CYS A 142 -2.88 17.22 -3.17
CA CYS A 142 -3.54 17.95 -4.24
C CYS A 142 -4.90 17.31 -4.56
N ASP A 143 -5.71 18.02 -5.34
CA ASP A 143 -7.10 17.61 -5.62
C ASP A 143 -7.22 16.21 -6.22
N VAL A 144 -6.19 15.76 -6.94
CA VAL A 144 -6.16 14.48 -7.66
C VAL A 144 -5.32 13.40 -6.96
N TYR A 145 -4.61 13.73 -5.87
CA TYR A 145 -3.76 12.77 -5.17
C TYR A 145 -3.41 13.21 -3.76
N THR A 146 -3.62 12.29 -2.82
CA THR A 146 -3.15 12.43 -1.44
C THR A 146 -2.33 11.20 -1.07
N GLY A 147 -1.04 11.40 -0.81
CA GLY A 147 -0.15 10.29 -0.45
C GLY A 147 1.33 10.65 -0.54
N PRO A 148 2.22 9.69 -0.27
CA PRO A 148 3.65 9.97 -0.27
C PRO A 148 4.22 10.10 -1.69
N ASP A 149 5.15 11.02 -1.92
CA ASP A 149 5.69 11.39 -3.23
C ASP A 149 6.10 10.16 -4.06
N ARG A 150 5.44 9.98 -5.20
CA ARG A 150 5.61 8.86 -6.14
C ARG A 150 7.00 8.86 -6.81
N ARG A 151 7.73 9.98 -6.81
CA ARG A 151 9.10 10.13 -7.34
C ARG A 151 10.12 9.47 -6.42
N ARG A 152 10.06 8.15 -6.30
CA ARG A 152 11.17 7.37 -5.76
C ARG A 152 12.31 7.52 -6.75
N ARG A 153 13.41 8.18 -6.37
CA ARG A 153 14.65 8.18 -7.17
C ARG A 153 14.94 6.74 -7.59
N ILE A 154 14.69 6.40 -8.86
CA ILE A 154 15.21 5.21 -9.51
C ILE A 154 16.70 5.48 -9.63
N ASN A 155 17.48 5.05 -8.65
CA ASN A 155 18.93 5.07 -8.71
C ASN A 155 19.44 3.96 -7.77
N ARG A 156 19.44 2.71 -8.28
CA ARG A 156 20.71 1.98 -8.46
C ARG A 156 20.65 0.76 -9.38
N ASP A 157 19.54 0.04 -9.56
CA ASP A 157 19.53 -1.14 -10.45
C ASP A 157 18.15 -1.42 -11.07
N GLY A 158 17.83 -0.79 -12.22
CA GLY A 158 16.66 -1.17 -13.01
C GLY A 158 16.01 0.01 -13.71
N ASP A 159 16.33 0.15 -15.00
CA ASP A 159 15.79 1.11 -15.95
C ASP A 159 14.27 1.30 -15.85
N VAL A 160 13.83 2.55 -15.67
CA VAL A 160 12.67 3.10 -16.39
C VAL A 160 12.92 4.58 -16.66
N LYS A 161 13.05 4.93 -17.95
CA LYS A 161 13.12 6.32 -18.43
C LYS A 161 11.94 7.12 -17.91
N GLU A 162 12.27 8.27 -17.35
CA GLU A 162 11.34 9.31 -16.91
C GLU A 162 10.46 9.75 -18.08
N LYS A 163 9.18 9.38 -18.11
CA LYS A 163 8.15 10.11 -18.86
C LYS A 163 7.18 10.70 -17.86
N ARG A 164 7.36 12.00 -17.60
CA ARG A 164 6.34 12.83 -16.97
C ARG A 164 5.11 12.81 -17.88
N ARG A 165 3.94 12.61 -17.28
CA ARG A 165 2.63 12.85 -17.91
C ARG A 165 2.59 14.24 -18.51
N THR A 166 2.22 14.35 -19.77
CA THR A 166 1.49 15.50 -20.30
C THR A 166 0.63 14.95 -21.43
N GLU A 167 -0.69 15.12 -21.29
CA GLU A 167 -1.72 15.01 -22.35
C GLU A 167 -1.73 13.75 -23.24
N GLU A 168 -2.72 12.88 -22.98
CA GLU A 168 -3.70 12.44 -24.00
C GLU A 168 -4.77 11.60 -23.31
N VAL A 169 -5.89 12.25 -23.04
CA VAL A 169 -7.19 11.58 -23.05
C VAL A 169 -7.52 11.45 -24.54
N ILE A 170 -7.40 10.26 -25.11
CA ILE A 170 -8.16 9.90 -26.29
C ILE A 170 -8.99 8.69 -25.89
N LEU A 171 -10.29 8.95 -25.80
CA LEU A 171 -11.34 7.95 -25.85
C LEU A 171 -11.26 7.29 -27.23
N GLU A 172 -10.99 5.99 -27.28
CA GLU A 172 -11.37 5.17 -28.43
C GLU A 172 -12.25 4.03 -27.91
N ASP A 173 -13.54 4.35 -27.78
CA ASP A 173 -14.57 3.43 -28.26
C ASP A 173 -14.40 3.36 -29.78
N THR A 174 -13.78 2.29 -30.29
CA THR A 174 -13.95 1.90 -31.68
C THR A 174 -14.23 0.42 -31.77
N GLU A 175 -15.41 0.15 -32.29
CA GLU A 175 -15.96 -1.11 -32.72
C GLU A 175 -14.92 -2.04 -33.36
N LYS A 176 -15.04 -3.32 -33.03
CA LYS A 176 -14.35 -4.42 -33.70
C LYS A 176 -14.62 -4.34 -35.22
N PRO A 177 -13.59 -4.31 -36.10
CA PRO A 177 -13.84 -4.31 -37.54
C PRO A 177 -14.47 -5.64 -37.97
N PRO A 178 -15.41 -5.65 -38.95
CA PRO A 178 -16.00 -6.88 -39.43
C PRO A 178 -14.94 -7.76 -40.12
N LEU A 179 -15.05 -9.07 -39.90
CA LEU A 179 -14.20 -10.08 -40.55
C LEU A 179 -14.37 -9.99 -42.08
N PRO A 180 -13.30 -10.21 -42.86
CA PRO A 180 -13.39 -10.24 -44.32
C PRO A 180 -14.32 -11.38 -44.78
N PRO A 181 -15.03 -11.21 -45.91
CA PRO A 181 -15.88 -12.26 -46.45
C PRO A 181 -15.06 -13.51 -46.78
N GLN A 182 -15.53 -14.68 -46.35
CA GLN A 182 -14.97 -15.95 -46.78
C GLN A 182 -15.35 -16.17 -48.25
N GLU A 183 -14.35 -16.17 -49.14
CA GLU A 183 -14.55 -16.61 -50.51
C GLU A 183 -14.90 -18.11 -50.51
N THR A 184 -16.12 -18.42 -50.89
CA THR A 184 -16.52 -19.75 -51.32
C THR A 184 -16.03 -19.94 -52.75
N THR A 185 -14.95 -20.68 -52.94
CA THR A 185 -14.56 -21.19 -54.26
C THR A 185 -15.43 -22.41 -54.57
N PRO A 186 -15.98 -22.55 -55.79
CA PRO A 186 -16.82 -23.68 -56.19
C PRO A 186 -16.07 -25.02 -56.26
#